data_AF-A0A7S1X9M3-F1
#
_entry.id   AF-A0A7S1X9M3-F1
#
_cell.length_a   1.000
_cell.length_b   1.000
_cell.length_c   1.000
_cell.angle_alpha   90.00
_cell.angle_beta   90.00
_cell.angle_gamma   90.00
#
_symmetry.space_group_name_H-M   'P 1'
#
loop_
_entity.id
_entity.type
_entity.pdbx_description
1 polymer ?
#
loop_
_entity_poly.entity_id
_entity_poly.type
_entity_poly.pdbx_seq_one_letter_code
_entity_poly.pdbx_strand_id
1 'polypeptide(L)'
;VWNYKYADVEFGRLQARDLLQHLWTGPISNAPVDIVQGSRSVEARPVNVSKGAAMQQMVALMRRLGGFEAVDYEYVLAVGHYLGRDENLFSYFEGKGVGA
;
A
#
# COMPACT_ATOMS: atom_id res chain seq x y z
N VAL A 1 6.56 1.49 11.48
CA VAL A 1 5.10 1.57 11.77
C VAL A 1 4.92 2.12 13.17
N TRP A 2 4.04 3.10 13.36
CA TRP A 2 3.60 3.57 14.67
C TRP A 2 2.16 3.10 14.91
N ASN A 3 1.87 2.49 16.06
CA ASN A 3 0.58 1.87 16.35
C ASN A 3 0.00 2.40 17.65
N TYR A 4 -1.30 2.71 17.65
CA TYR A 4 -2.04 3.23 18.80
C TYR A 4 -3.28 2.39 19.12
N LYS A 5 -3.27 1.10 18.75
CA LYS A 5 -4.42 0.19 18.95
C LYS A 5 -4.84 0.09 20.41
N TYR A 6 -3.88 0.07 21.33
CA TYR A 6 -4.08 -0.08 22.78
C TYR A 6 -3.97 1.25 23.55
N ALA A 7 -3.83 2.37 22.85
CA ALA A 7 -3.95 3.68 23.49
C ALA A 7 -5.42 3.97 23.79
N ASP A 8 -5.64 4.90 24.72
CA ASP A 8 -6.95 5.56 24.82
C ASP A 8 -7.40 6.04 23.44
N VAL A 9 -8.69 5.87 23.14
CA VAL A 9 -9.24 6.05 21.79
C VAL A 9 -9.08 7.49 21.33
N GLU A 10 -9.39 8.46 22.20
CA GLU A 10 -9.38 9.86 21.85
C GLU A 10 -7.94 10.39 21.82
N PHE A 11 -7.17 10.10 22.86
CA PHE A 11 -5.77 10.47 22.94
C PHE A 11 -4.95 9.90 21.77
N GLY A 12 -5.10 8.61 21.49
CA GLY A 12 -4.41 7.94 20.39
C GLY A 12 -4.75 8.56 19.03
N ARG A 13 -6.01 8.95 18.82
CA ARG A 13 -6.44 9.63 17.59
C ARG A 13 -5.84 11.03 17.46
N LEU A 14 -5.80 11.80 18.55
CA LEU A 14 -5.18 13.13 18.56
C LEU A 14 -3.68 13.04 18.28
N GLN A 15 -2.96 12.14 18.95
CA GLN A 15 -1.54 11.91 18.71
C GLN A 15 -1.26 11.44 17.27
N ALA A 16 -2.11 10.57 16.71
CA ALA A 16 -1.99 10.14 15.32
C ALA A 16 -2.12 11.31 14.34
N ARG A 17 -3.09 12.21 14.57
CA ARG A 17 -3.30 13.39 13.73
C ARG A 17 -2.10 14.33 13.79
N ASP A 18 -1.62 14.63 14.99
CA ASP A 18 -0.51 15.55 15.18
C ASP A 18 0.79 14.98 14.58
N LEU A 19 1.00 13.65 14.70
CA LEU A 19 2.08 12.94 14.00
C LEU A 19 1.94 13.06 12.47
N LEU A 20 0.76 12.78 11.89
CA LEU A 20 0.55 12.89 10.44
C LEU A 20 0.88 14.28 9.92
N GLN A 21 0.41 15.33 10.62
CA GLN A 21 0.74 16.70 10.29
C GLN A 21 2.24 16.94 10.31
N HIS A 22 2.93 16.49 11.37
CA HIS A 22 4.38 16.64 11.48
C HIS A 22 5.13 15.90 10.37
N LEU A 23 4.70 14.71 9.97
CA LEU A 23 5.35 13.95 8.89
C LEU A 23 5.16 14.62 7.53
N TRP A 24 3.98 15.18 7.26
CA TRP A 24 3.68 15.85 5.99
C TRP A 24 4.33 17.22 5.84
N THR A 25 4.47 17.99 6.92
CA THR A 25 5.02 19.37 6.85
C THR A 25 6.45 19.47 7.39
N GLY A 26 6.96 18.40 8.00
CA GLY A 26 8.23 18.41 8.72
C GLY A 26 9.44 17.98 7.88
N PRO A 27 10.53 17.56 8.53
CA PRO A 27 11.82 17.29 7.88
C PRO A 27 11.78 16.19 6.80
N ILE A 28 10.82 15.28 6.90
CA ILE A 28 10.68 14.15 5.96
C ILE A 28 9.67 14.42 4.83
N SER A 29 9.10 15.62 4.76
CA SER A 29 8.11 16.01 3.74
C SER A 29 8.63 15.86 2.30
N ASN A 30 9.94 15.98 2.11
CA ASN A 30 10.61 15.81 0.82
C ASN A 30 11.36 14.46 0.69
N ALA A 31 11.26 13.58 1.68
CA ALA A 31 11.85 12.25 1.59
C ALA A 31 11.02 11.36 0.64
N PRO A 32 11.63 10.36 -0.03
CA PRO A 32 10.94 9.46 -0.94
C PRO A 32 10.10 8.42 -0.18
N VAL A 33 9.15 8.90 0.64
CA VAL A 33 8.28 8.07 1.46
C VAL A 33 6.81 8.47 1.33
N ASP A 34 5.93 7.48 1.25
CA ASP A 34 4.49 7.65 1.40
C ASP A 34 4.10 7.46 2.86
N ILE A 35 3.21 8.33 3.36
CA ILE A 35 2.60 8.19 4.68
C ILE A 35 1.22 7.57 4.54
N VAL A 36 1.03 6.39 5.12
CA VAL A 36 -0.18 5.58 5.06
C VAL A 36 -0.86 5.56 6.43
N GLN A 37 -2.06 6.13 6.51
CA GLN A 37 -2.87 6.14 7.72
C GLN A 37 -3.75 4.89 7.82
N GLY A 38 -3.44 4.02 8.78
CA GLY A 38 -4.23 2.84 9.15
C GLY A 38 -5.34 3.14 10.14
N SER A 39 -6.18 2.12 10.38
CA SER A 39 -7.29 2.22 11.34
C SER A 39 -6.83 2.60 12.75
N ARG A 40 -5.66 2.08 13.16
CA ARG A 40 -5.01 2.36 14.45
C ARG A 40 -3.49 2.50 14.32
N SER A 41 -3.01 2.99 13.18
CA SER A 41 -1.58 3.13 12.90
C SER A 41 -1.25 4.25 11.93
N VAL A 42 0.00 4.70 11.94
CA VAL A 42 0.63 5.52 10.90
C VAL A 42 1.88 4.78 10.42
N GLU A 43 2.01 4.61 9.11
CA GLU A 43 3.16 3.94 8.50
C GLU A 43 3.82 4.83 7.47
N ALA A 44 5.13 4.95 7.53
CA ALA A 44 5.95 5.48 6.44
C ALA A 44 6.50 4.30 5.64
N ARG A 45 6.38 4.34 4.32
CA ARG A 45 6.93 3.35 3.40
C ARG A 45 7.67 4.04 2.26
N PRO A 46 8.66 3.42 1.61
CA PRO A 46 9.24 3.98 0.40
C PRO A 46 8.19 4.21 -0.69
N VAL A 47 8.31 5.31 -1.43
CA VAL A 47 7.48 5.55 -2.63
C VAL A 47 7.65 4.41 -3.62
N ASN A 48 6.62 4.19 -4.45
CA ASN A 48 6.59 3.16 -5.50
C ASN A 48 6.69 1.70 -5.02
N VAL A 49 6.55 1.46 -3.71
CA VAL A 49 6.45 0.11 -3.15
C VAL A 49 5.00 -0.17 -2.77
N SER A 50 4.32 -0.98 -3.59
CA SER A 50 2.92 -1.35 -3.41
C SER A 50 2.66 -2.83 -3.75
N LYS A 51 1.50 -3.35 -3.35
CA LYS A 51 1.11 -4.74 -3.64
C LYS A 51 0.89 -4.94 -5.15
N GLY A 52 0.27 -3.97 -5.82
CA GLY A 52 0.12 -3.93 -7.27
C GLY A 52 1.46 -3.89 -8.00
N ALA A 53 2.43 -3.11 -7.52
CA ALA A 53 3.77 -3.04 -8.12
C ALA A 53 4.50 -4.39 -7.98
N ALA A 54 4.42 -5.01 -6.81
CA ALA A 54 4.96 -6.35 -6.59
C ALA A 54 4.29 -7.40 -7.49
N MET A 55 2.97 -7.36 -7.64
CA MET A 55 2.26 -8.28 -8.53
C MET A 55 2.61 -8.06 -10.00
N GLN A 56 2.70 -6.81 -10.46
CA GLN A 56 3.15 -6.51 -11.81
C GLN A 56 4.53 -7.11 -12.10
N GLN A 57 5.47 -7.00 -11.16
CA GLN A 57 6.78 -7.63 -11.27
C GLN A 57 6.70 -9.16 -11.28
N MET A 58 5.85 -9.75 -10.42
CA MET A 58 5.64 -11.20 -10.37
C MET A 58 5.07 -11.75 -11.67
N VAL A 59 4.03 -11.11 -12.22
CA VAL A 59 3.43 -11.50 -13.51
C VAL A 59 4.44 -11.36 -14.65
N ALA A 60 5.21 -10.28 -14.68
CA ALA A 60 6.28 -10.11 -15.67
C ALA A 60 7.34 -11.22 -15.56
N LEU A 61 7.70 -11.61 -14.35
CA LEU A 61 8.64 -12.70 -14.10
C LEU A 61 8.09 -14.06 -14.54
N MET A 62 6.84 -14.38 -14.18
CA MET A 62 6.18 -15.62 -14.61
C MET A 62 6.14 -15.72 -16.13
N ARG A 63 5.77 -14.62 -16.82
CA ARG A 63 5.77 -14.57 -18.28
C ARG A 63 7.16 -14.77 -18.88
N ARG A 64 8.19 -14.17 -18.28
CA ARG A 64 9.58 -14.32 -18.75
C ARG A 64 10.08 -15.75 -18.63
N LEU A 65 9.69 -16.46 -17.56
CA LEU A 65 10.18 -17.80 -17.27
C LEU A 65 9.36 -18.91 -17.95
N GLY A 66 8.03 -18.74 -18.01
CA GLY A 66 7.09 -19.76 -18.49
C GLY A 66 6.34 -19.40 -19.77
N GLY A 67 6.68 -18.28 -20.42
CA GLY A 67 5.99 -17.82 -21.62
C GLY A 67 4.59 -17.24 -21.34
N PHE A 68 3.79 -17.06 -22.39
CA PHE A 68 2.47 -16.45 -22.28
C PHE A 68 1.46 -17.32 -21.51
N GLU A 69 1.54 -18.64 -21.64
CA GLU A 69 0.62 -19.56 -20.96
C GLU A 69 0.73 -19.48 -19.43
N ALA A 70 1.91 -19.17 -18.90
CA ALA A 70 2.13 -19.02 -17.46
C ALA A 70 1.40 -17.82 -16.82
N VAL A 71 0.85 -16.91 -17.63
CA VAL A 71 0.12 -15.73 -17.18
C VAL A 71 -1.27 -15.59 -17.81
N ASP A 72 -1.74 -16.66 -18.45
CA ASP A 72 -3.10 -16.76 -18.97
C ASP A 72 -4.03 -17.29 -17.88
N TYR A 73 -4.41 -16.41 -16.94
CA TYR A 73 -5.21 -16.80 -15.78
C TYR A 73 -6.67 -16.97 -16.16
N GLU A 74 -7.22 -18.16 -15.93
CA GLU A 74 -8.68 -18.39 -16.02
C GLU A 74 -9.43 -17.82 -14.80
N TYR A 75 -8.72 -17.69 -13.67
CA TYR A 75 -9.27 -17.20 -12.42
C TYR A 75 -8.21 -16.47 -11.60
N VAL A 76 -8.59 -15.31 -11.04
CA VAL A 76 -7.77 -14.54 -10.10
C VAL A 76 -8.60 -14.23 -8.86
N LEU A 77 -8.07 -14.58 -7.69
CA LEU A 77 -8.61 -14.17 -6.39
C LEU A 77 -7.65 -13.18 -5.74
N ALA A 78 -8.07 -11.92 -5.61
CA ALA A 78 -7.37 -10.90 -4.84
C ALA A 78 -8.19 -10.57 -3.59
N VAL A 79 -7.58 -10.71 -2.41
CA VAL A 79 -8.24 -10.45 -1.12
C VAL A 79 -7.44 -9.44 -0.32
N GLY A 80 -8.14 -8.43 0.17
CA GLY A 80 -7.59 -7.36 0.99
C GLY A 80 -8.71 -6.72 1.83
N HIS A 81 -8.33 -6.10 2.93
CA HIS A 81 -9.27 -5.48 3.87
C HIS A 81 -8.98 -3.99 4.08
N TYR A 82 -7.92 -3.48 3.48
CA TYR A 82 -7.39 -2.18 3.84
C TYR A 82 -7.20 -1.30 2.61
N LEU A 83 -8.18 -0.41 2.41
CA LEU A 83 -8.32 0.51 1.27
C LEU A 83 -6.99 1.21 0.93
N GLY A 84 -6.30 1.81 1.91
CA GLY A 84 -5.05 2.55 1.66
C GLY A 84 -3.86 1.71 1.18
N ARG A 85 -3.97 0.37 1.16
CA ARG A 85 -2.89 -0.54 0.73
C ARG A 85 -3.30 -1.50 -0.37
N ASP A 86 -4.53 -1.98 -0.33
CA ASP A 86 -4.98 -3.10 -1.14
C ASP A 86 -5.57 -2.64 -2.48
N GLU A 87 -6.03 -1.40 -2.61
CA GLU A 87 -6.66 -0.93 -3.86
C GLU A 87 -5.75 -1.01 -5.08
N ASN A 88 -4.46 -0.70 -4.95
CA ASN A 88 -3.52 -0.83 -6.07
C ASN A 88 -3.36 -2.29 -6.57
N LEU A 89 -3.63 -3.30 -5.73
CA LEU A 89 -3.67 -4.70 -6.15
C LEU A 89 -4.92 -4.97 -6.98
N PHE A 90 -6.07 -4.45 -6.55
CA PHE A 90 -7.34 -4.62 -7.25
C PHE A 90 -7.33 -3.86 -8.58
N SER A 91 -6.97 -2.59 -8.59
CA SER A 91 -6.80 -1.77 -9.81
C SER A 91 -5.89 -2.44 -10.84
N TYR A 92 -4.82 -3.10 -10.39
CA TYR A 92 -3.93 -3.85 -11.28
C TYR A 92 -4.65 -4.98 -12.02
N PHE A 93 -5.39 -5.83 -11.30
CA PHE A 93 -6.11 -6.96 -11.90
C PHE A 93 -7.39 -6.55 -12.63
N GLU A 94 -7.96 -5.38 -12.34
CA GLU A 94 -9.03 -4.76 -13.12
C GLU A 94 -8.54 -4.11 -14.43
N GLY A 95 -7.22 -4.10 -14.68
CA GLY A 95 -6.62 -3.52 -15.88
C GLY A 95 -6.50 -1.99 -15.85
N LYS A 96 -6.72 -1.35 -14.71
CA LYS A 96 -6.56 0.11 -14.52
C LYS A 96 -5.11 0.54 -14.29
N GLY A 97 -4.22 -0.41 -14.02
CA GLY A 97 -2.81 -0.17 -13.71
C GLY A 97 -2.54 0.00 -12.21
N VAL A 98 -1.26 0.11 -11.85
CA VAL A 98 -0.78 0.05 -10.45
C VAL A 98 -0.91 1.39 -9.69
N GLY A 99 -1.22 2.49 -10.40
CA GLY A 99 -1.31 3.84 -9.83
C GLY A 99 -2.67 4.51 -9.97
N ALA A 100 -3.70 3.76 -10.38
CA ALA A 100 -5.08 4.23 -10.50
C ALA A 100 -5.87 4.05 -9.19
#